data_AF-A0A8H7I3Q5-F1
#
_entry.id   AF-A0A8H7I3Q5-F1
#
_cell.length_a   1.000
_cell.length_b   1.000
_cell.length_c   1.000
_cell.angle_alpha   90.00
_cell.angle_beta   90.00
_cell.angle_gamma   90.00
#
_symmetry.space_group_name_H-M   'P 1'
#
loop_
_entity.id
_entity.type
_entity.pdbx_description
1 polymer ?
#
loop_
_entity_poly.entity_id
_entity_poly.type
_entity_poly.pdbx_seq_one_letter_code
_entity_poly.pdbx_strand_id
1 'polypeptide(L)'
;MLPAIFLGYLEGGLCEEDTNPQDNQVHYSRQERWPDPYGYAAYCNLVLAAINRKGGVMNQVEETLGKIGATPADLWKDDRSLNRERPATKRVLEHQVPIADTHARLEERDVQAALARALFGMQGSAVRKYENLARSLKRKVTTSCARMQKVNSKLEDAQRLRSPKALRDATRALTDWRKIAIGTKEVDELHFLSRERTLKQLWSSLGFGSLEDDLTASKSKSKSTQDGPSKKKCRLPMLTMLRIGVSGLHSLVDGCKDIGVLHLKSLSTEALWAQLGLPGVDQFPFAEPGTGESAKDMAPLAKTCAVPFWHQVVGTLRILEGAFTQRVGNCAQPTLLCNNVGLGKTVQIIGVISMIQHYYKQQELPAKERLATPMFIQEQSLPYFAGQKTIPNLPSIVITPRTLGNQWMEQWKKFTQLGSFVPVRYSVESGTLESFCSDPTGPYRAAAGQDLEHAGQWLSLQTYW
;
A
#
# COMPACT_ATOMS: atom_id res chain seq x y z
N MET A 1 4.26 -8.85 -8.20
CA MET A 1 3.68 -7.56 -7.76
C MET A 1 2.21 -7.82 -7.47
N LEU A 2 1.82 -7.90 -6.20
CA LEU A 2 0.46 -8.22 -5.76
C LEU A 2 -0.34 -6.91 -5.62
N PRO A 3 -1.52 -6.77 -6.26
CA PRO A 3 -2.57 -5.95 -5.71
C PRO A 3 -3.25 -6.76 -4.59
N ALA A 4 -3.04 -6.38 -3.34
CA ALA A 4 -3.90 -6.81 -2.25
C ALA A 4 -5.14 -5.90 -2.29
N ILE A 5 -6.32 -6.48 -2.54
CA ILE A 5 -7.60 -5.79 -2.49
C ILE A 5 -8.35 -6.39 -1.31
N PHE A 6 -8.64 -5.58 -0.30
CA PHE A 6 -9.52 -5.92 0.81
C PHE A 6 -10.82 -5.13 0.63
N LEU A 7 -11.95 -5.83 0.56
CA LEU A 7 -13.28 -5.25 0.70
C LEU A 7 -13.55 -5.12 2.21
N GLY A 8 -13.51 -3.90 2.73
CA GLY A 8 -13.92 -3.60 4.10
C GLY A 8 -15.30 -2.94 4.09
N TYR A 9 -16.21 -3.40 4.96
CA TYR A 9 -17.55 -2.83 5.13
C TYR A 9 -17.59 -1.84 6.31
N LEU A 10 -18.43 -0.81 6.17
CA LEU A 10 -18.77 0.18 7.20
C LEU A 10 -20.20 -0.12 7.67
N GLU A 11 -20.44 -0.33 8.96
CA GLU A 11 -21.81 -0.41 9.50
C GLU A 11 -22.34 1.00 9.82
N GLY A 12 -23.65 1.19 9.74
CA GLY A 12 -24.36 2.31 10.35
C GLY A 12 -25.37 1.71 11.33
N GLY A 13 -25.20 1.99 12.63
CA GLY A 13 -26.14 1.55 13.66
C GLY A 13 -27.35 2.48 13.69
N LEU A 14 -28.54 1.92 13.50
CA LEU A 14 -29.81 2.54 13.88
C LEU A 14 -30.20 1.97 15.25
N CYS A 15 -30.16 2.81 16.29
CA CYS A 15 -30.93 2.57 17.51
C CYS A 15 -32.28 3.27 17.34
N GLU A 16 -33.36 2.50 17.42
CA GLU A 16 -34.70 3.01 17.66
C GLU A 16 -34.79 3.52 19.10
N GLU A 17 -35.15 4.79 19.30
CA GLU A 17 -35.84 5.23 20.52
C GLU A 17 -36.89 6.29 20.15
N ASP A 18 -38.11 6.03 20.61
CA ASP A 18 -39.28 6.89 20.50
C ASP A 18 -39.23 8.05 21.52
N THR A 19 -39.81 9.18 21.09
CA THR A 19 -40.47 10.27 21.86
C THR A 19 -39.69 11.51 22.35
N ASN A 20 -40.14 12.64 21.77
CA ASN A 20 -40.56 13.92 22.38
C ASN A 20 -39.73 15.18 22.01
N PRO A 21 -40.29 16.19 21.31
CA PRO A 21 -39.55 17.36 20.87
C PRO A 21 -39.91 18.62 21.67
N GLN A 22 -39.09 19.01 22.65
CA GLN A 22 -38.99 20.43 23.07
C GLN A 22 -37.57 20.78 23.54
N ASP A 23 -37.07 21.88 22.97
CA ASP A 23 -35.89 22.67 23.32
C ASP A 23 -34.53 21.98 23.42
N ASN A 24 -33.59 22.39 22.54
CA ASN A 24 -32.31 22.95 23.00
C ASN A 24 -31.46 23.55 21.86
N GLN A 25 -30.97 24.76 22.11
CA GLN A 25 -29.90 25.42 21.36
C GLN A 25 -28.60 24.60 21.45
N VAL A 26 -27.99 24.25 20.31
CA VAL A 26 -26.72 23.51 20.27
C VAL A 26 -25.55 24.48 20.13
N HIS A 27 -24.82 24.65 21.23
CA HIS A 27 -23.45 25.15 21.23
C HIS A 27 -22.50 24.10 20.61
N TYR A 28 -21.83 24.44 19.51
CA TYR A 28 -20.74 23.63 18.96
C TYR A 28 -19.50 23.73 19.86
N SER A 29 -19.29 22.75 20.73
CA SER A 29 -18.05 22.57 21.45
C SER A 29 -17.49 21.16 21.27
N ARG A 30 -16.19 21.11 20.96
CA ARG A 30 -15.26 19.96 21.01
C ARG A 30 -15.72 18.66 20.33
N GLN A 31 -15.21 18.45 19.11
CA GLN A 31 -15.23 17.17 18.38
C GLN A 31 -14.85 15.99 19.29
N GLU A 32 -15.86 15.23 19.72
CA GLU A 32 -15.67 13.88 20.21
C GLU A 32 -15.17 13.01 19.05
N ARG A 33 -14.04 12.34 19.25
CA ARG A 33 -13.54 11.36 18.27
C ARG A 33 -14.55 10.24 18.20
N TRP A 34 -15.19 10.08 17.04
CA TRP A 34 -15.99 8.92 16.70
C TRP A 34 -15.21 7.64 17.06
N PRO A 35 -15.78 6.74 17.89
CA PRO A 35 -15.16 5.45 18.15
C PRO A 35 -15.01 4.73 16.80
N ASP A 36 -13.82 4.21 16.48
CA ASP A 36 -13.55 3.39 15.28
C ASP A 36 -14.17 2.01 15.48
N PRO A 37 -15.43 1.76 15.08
CA PRO A 37 -16.15 0.53 15.42
C PRO A 37 -15.68 -0.63 14.52
N TYR A 38 -15.02 -0.31 13.41
CA TYR A 38 -14.74 -1.22 12.31
C TYR A 38 -13.26 -1.62 12.23
N GLY A 39 -12.45 -1.15 13.19
CA GLY A 39 -11.02 -1.43 13.23
C GLY A 39 -10.28 -0.90 12.00
N TYR A 40 -10.82 0.09 11.27
CA TYR A 40 -10.18 0.63 10.08
C TYR A 40 -8.89 1.36 10.44
N ALA A 41 -8.87 2.10 11.55
CA ALA A 41 -7.64 2.68 12.06
C ALA A 41 -6.67 1.59 12.51
N ALA A 42 -7.15 0.48 13.08
CA ALA A 42 -6.31 -0.66 13.42
C ALA A 42 -5.73 -1.37 12.18
N TYR A 43 -6.50 -1.56 11.12
CA TYR A 43 -6.08 -2.13 9.83
C TYR A 43 -5.08 -1.22 9.10
N CYS A 44 -5.39 0.07 8.96
CA CYS A 44 -4.45 1.06 8.42
C CYS A 44 -3.16 1.07 9.24
N ASN A 45 -3.25 1.06 10.57
CA ASN A 45 -2.07 0.98 11.42
C ASN A 45 -1.31 -0.34 11.27
N LEU A 46 -1.97 -1.47 11.01
CA LEU A 46 -1.36 -2.78 10.79
C LEU A 46 -0.61 -2.84 9.45
N VAL A 47 -1.24 -2.39 8.36
CA VAL A 47 -0.64 -2.36 7.01
C VAL A 47 0.52 -1.36 6.99
N LEU A 48 0.34 -0.19 7.58
CA LEU A 48 1.42 0.80 7.73
C LEU A 48 2.52 0.32 8.68
N ALA A 49 2.18 -0.45 9.73
CA ALA A 49 3.15 -1.08 10.63
C ALA A 49 3.95 -2.18 9.92
N ALA A 50 3.32 -2.98 9.07
CA ALA A 50 3.97 -4.05 8.33
C ALA A 50 4.96 -3.53 7.27
N ILE A 51 4.65 -2.41 6.61
CA ILE A 51 5.39 -1.99 5.40
C ILE A 51 6.48 -0.95 5.66
N ASN A 52 6.39 -0.04 6.65
CA ASN A 52 7.40 1.02 6.79
C ASN A 52 7.65 1.56 8.22
N ARG A 53 7.12 0.94 9.27
CA ARG A 53 7.45 1.33 10.66
C ARG A 53 8.71 0.62 11.16
N LYS A 54 9.29 1.18 12.23
CA LYS A 54 10.34 0.52 13.03
C LYS A 54 9.83 -0.87 13.46
N GLY A 55 10.55 -1.93 13.08
CA GLY A 55 10.16 -3.32 13.33
C GLY A 55 9.26 -3.99 12.28
N GLY A 56 8.78 -3.26 11.25
CA GLY A 56 8.04 -3.85 10.13
C GLY A 56 8.93 -4.64 9.15
N VAL A 57 8.33 -5.39 8.22
CA VAL A 57 9.03 -6.30 7.29
C VAL A 57 10.15 -5.59 6.53
N MET A 58 9.88 -4.38 6.02
CA MET A 58 10.89 -3.62 5.29
C MET A 58 12.02 -3.09 6.18
N ASN A 59 11.74 -2.82 7.45
CA ASN A 59 12.75 -2.43 8.43
C ASN A 59 13.62 -3.63 8.81
N GLN A 60 13.01 -4.81 8.99
CA GLN A 60 13.71 -6.07 9.23
C GLN A 60 14.60 -6.47 8.05
N VAL A 61 14.15 -6.29 6.80
CA VAL A 61 15.00 -6.47 5.61
C VAL A 61 16.23 -5.57 5.69
N GLU A 62 16.03 -4.28 5.94
CA GLU A 62 17.11 -3.29 5.99
C GLU A 62 18.09 -3.56 7.13
N GLU A 63 17.58 -3.90 8.31
CA GLU A 63 18.39 -4.29 9.47
C GLU A 63 19.19 -5.57 9.19
N THR A 64 18.57 -6.57 8.57
CA THR A 64 19.22 -7.85 8.23
C THR A 64 20.31 -7.65 7.20
N LEU A 65 20.04 -6.89 6.12
CA LEU A 65 21.06 -6.51 5.14
C LEU A 65 22.20 -5.73 5.80
N GLY A 66 21.89 -4.83 6.73
CA GLY A 66 22.89 -4.08 7.51
C GLY A 66 23.78 -4.99 8.36
N LYS A 67 23.21 -6.01 9.02
CA LYS A 67 23.96 -6.96 9.86
C LYS A 67 24.93 -7.82 9.05
N ILE A 68 24.56 -8.20 7.83
CA ILE A 68 25.41 -9.02 6.95
C ILE A 68 26.28 -8.19 6.02
N GLY A 69 26.27 -6.85 6.13
CA GLY A 69 27.03 -5.96 5.25
C GLY A 69 26.59 -5.98 3.78
N ALA A 70 25.37 -6.43 3.51
CA ALA A 70 24.83 -6.55 2.15
C ALA A 70 23.89 -5.38 1.79
N THR A 71 23.94 -4.26 2.52
CA THR A 71 23.22 -3.07 2.05
C THR A 71 23.92 -2.50 0.82
N PRO A 72 23.21 -1.80 -0.08
CA PRO A 72 23.85 -1.09 -1.18
C PRO A 72 24.98 -0.15 -0.73
N ALA A 73 24.86 0.44 0.47
CA ALA A 73 25.86 1.38 0.99
C ALA A 73 27.13 0.67 1.48
N ASP A 74 26.99 -0.51 2.09
CA ASP A 74 28.13 -1.32 2.53
C ASP A 74 28.86 -1.89 1.31
N LEU A 75 28.13 -2.44 0.34
CA LEU A 75 28.73 -2.94 -0.91
C LEU A 75 29.42 -1.82 -1.71
N TRP A 76 28.81 -0.64 -1.80
CA TRP A 76 29.45 0.50 -2.45
C TRP A 76 30.70 0.98 -1.70
N LYS A 77 30.75 0.84 -0.37
CA LYS A 77 31.96 1.09 0.42
C LYS A 77 33.07 0.09 0.06
N ASP A 78 32.74 -1.18 -0.09
CA ASP A 78 33.69 -2.21 -0.49
C ASP A 78 34.19 -1.99 -1.92
N ASP A 79 33.29 -1.67 -2.87
CA ASP A 79 33.64 -1.35 -4.25
C ASP A 79 34.56 -0.12 -4.34
N ARG A 80 34.33 0.90 -3.50
CA ARG A 80 35.24 2.05 -3.39
C ARG A 80 36.61 1.66 -2.85
N SER A 81 36.66 0.77 -1.87
CA SER A 81 37.91 0.26 -1.32
C SER A 81 38.70 -0.52 -2.38
N LEU A 82 38.03 -1.42 -3.10
CA LEU A 82 38.61 -2.14 -4.25
C LEU A 82 39.07 -1.17 -5.37
N ASN A 83 38.31 -0.12 -5.64
CA ASN A 83 38.69 0.90 -6.62
C ASN A 83 39.99 1.63 -6.23
N ARG A 84 40.26 1.81 -4.93
CA ARG A 84 41.52 2.42 -4.46
C ARG A 84 42.72 1.51 -4.68
N GLU A 85 42.54 0.21 -4.58
CA GLU A 85 43.61 -0.78 -4.84
C GLU A 85 43.97 -0.89 -6.32
N ARG A 86 43.08 -0.44 -7.22
CA ARG A 86 43.36 -0.44 -8.66
C ARG A 86 44.52 0.50 -9.02
N PRO A 87 45.29 0.16 -10.07
CA PRO A 87 46.27 1.07 -10.66
C PRO A 87 45.66 2.43 -10.99
N ALA A 88 46.43 3.51 -10.85
CA ALA A 88 45.95 4.87 -11.05
C ALA A 88 45.24 5.09 -12.41
N THR A 89 45.69 4.40 -13.46
CA THR A 89 45.11 4.46 -14.81
C THR A 89 43.71 3.85 -14.93
N LYS A 90 43.32 2.98 -13.99
CA LYS A 90 42.02 2.28 -13.96
C LYS A 90 41.12 2.73 -12.81
N ARG A 91 41.61 3.64 -11.97
CA ARG A 91 40.87 4.14 -10.81
C ARG A 91 39.84 5.17 -11.27
N VAL A 92 38.58 4.97 -10.91
CA VAL A 92 37.52 5.97 -11.14
C VAL A 92 37.42 6.90 -9.93
N LEU A 93 36.81 8.08 -10.12
CA LEU A 93 36.52 8.96 -8.99
C LEU A 93 35.59 8.26 -8.00
N GLU A 94 35.80 8.49 -6.69
CA GLU A 94 35.05 7.82 -5.61
C GLU A 94 33.52 7.88 -5.79
N HIS A 95 33.01 9.03 -6.25
CA HIS A 95 31.56 9.24 -6.47
C HIS A 95 31.05 8.71 -7.82
N GLN A 96 31.96 8.24 -8.67
CA GLN A 96 31.68 7.61 -9.97
C GLN A 96 31.79 6.09 -9.92
N VAL A 97 32.20 5.52 -8.79
CA VAL A 97 32.15 4.06 -8.59
C VAL A 97 30.69 3.61 -8.73
N PRO A 98 30.39 2.70 -9.68
CA PRO A 98 29.03 2.27 -9.93
C PRO A 98 28.47 1.57 -8.68
N ILE A 99 27.19 1.81 -8.40
CA ILE A 99 26.46 1.05 -7.38
C ILE A 99 26.09 -0.28 -8.03
N ALA A 100 26.54 -1.39 -7.45
CA ALA A 100 26.30 -2.74 -7.97
C ALA A 100 24.81 -3.01 -8.24
N ASP A 101 24.53 -3.80 -9.28
CA ASP A 101 23.16 -4.18 -9.62
C ASP A 101 22.52 -4.99 -8.47
N THR A 102 21.24 -4.72 -8.26
CA THR A 102 20.41 -5.20 -7.18
C THR A 102 20.13 -6.69 -7.29
N HIS A 103 19.95 -7.20 -8.51
CA HIS A 103 19.51 -8.57 -8.75
C HIS A 103 20.58 -9.60 -8.41
N ALA A 104 21.80 -9.43 -8.93
CA ALA A 104 22.88 -10.41 -8.76
C ALA A 104 23.22 -10.68 -7.28
N ARG A 105 23.20 -9.65 -6.42
CA ARG A 105 23.55 -9.78 -5.00
C ARG A 105 22.42 -10.33 -4.14
N LEU A 106 21.17 -10.01 -4.46
CA LEU A 106 20.03 -10.61 -3.77
C LEU A 106 19.78 -12.06 -4.17
N GLU A 107 20.39 -12.52 -5.25
CA GLU A 107 20.40 -13.93 -5.64
C GLU A 107 21.48 -14.74 -4.93
N GLU A 108 22.40 -14.08 -4.20
CA GLU A 108 23.37 -14.78 -3.36
C GLU A 108 22.64 -15.55 -2.25
N ARG A 109 22.90 -16.86 -2.20
CA ARG A 109 22.22 -17.82 -1.34
C ARG A 109 22.28 -17.40 0.13
N ASP A 110 23.38 -16.80 0.57
CA ASP A 110 23.57 -16.37 1.96
C ASP A 110 22.71 -15.15 2.32
N VAL A 111 22.58 -14.20 1.39
CA VAL A 111 21.71 -13.03 1.54
C VAL A 111 20.24 -13.47 1.60
N GLN A 112 19.83 -14.36 0.70
CA GLN A 112 18.48 -14.92 0.72
C GLN A 112 18.21 -15.71 1.99
N ALA A 113 19.17 -16.54 2.45
CA ALA A 113 19.01 -17.33 3.65
C ALA A 113 18.93 -16.45 4.90
N ALA A 114 19.72 -15.39 4.98
CA ALA A 114 19.67 -14.43 6.10
C ALA A 114 18.32 -13.69 6.13
N LEU A 115 17.84 -13.21 4.98
CA LEU A 115 16.55 -12.53 4.87
C LEU A 115 15.37 -13.46 5.15
N ALA A 116 15.43 -14.69 4.64
CA ALA A 116 14.46 -15.74 4.91
C ALA A 116 14.34 -16.03 6.41
N ARG A 117 15.49 -16.24 7.08
CA ARG A 117 15.55 -16.49 8.53
C ARG A 117 14.97 -15.31 9.31
N ALA A 118 15.32 -14.08 8.93
CA ALA A 118 14.89 -12.88 9.64
C ALA A 118 13.40 -12.57 9.47
N LEU A 119 12.84 -12.77 8.28
CA LEU A 119 11.47 -12.35 7.97
C LEU A 119 10.42 -13.42 8.24
N PHE A 120 10.78 -14.70 8.05
CA PHE A 120 9.77 -15.75 7.88
C PHE A 120 10.17 -17.06 8.55
N GLY A 121 11.38 -17.18 9.09
CA GLY A 121 11.95 -18.48 9.40
C GLY A 121 12.31 -19.31 8.14
N MET A 122 11.70 -19.07 6.97
CA MET A 122 12.08 -19.59 5.65
C MET A 122 11.49 -18.76 4.48
N GLN A 123 12.16 -18.80 3.32
CA GLN A 123 12.22 -17.82 2.21
C GLN A 123 10.98 -16.99 1.81
N GLY A 124 11.23 -15.68 1.59
CA GLY A 124 10.35 -14.75 0.86
C GLY A 124 11.17 -13.63 0.18
N SER A 125 10.59 -12.95 -0.81
CA SER A 125 11.37 -12.11 -1.75
C SER A 125 11.58 -10.65 -1.29
N ALA A 126 12.86 -10.23 -1.23
CA ALA A 126 13.31 -8.93 -0.70
C ALA A 126 13.69 -7.88 -1.76
N VAL A 127 13.47 -8.19 -3.04
CA VAL A 127 14.02 -7.46 -4.20
C VAL A 127 13.68 -5.97 -4.20
N ARG A 128 12.42 -5.63 -3.91
CA ARG A 128 11.95 -4.23 -3.95
C ARG A 128 12.58 -3.33 -2.90
N LYS A 129 12.86 -3.84 -1.70
CA LYS A 129 13.44 -3.00 -0.64
C LYS A 129 14.86 -2.63 -1.01
N TYR A 130 15.63 -3.59 -1.54
CA TYR A 130 16.98 -3.33 -2.00
C TYR A 130 16.99 -2.32 -3.15
N GLU A 131 16.11 -2.44 -4.16
CA GLU A 131 16.01 -1.47 -5.25
C GLU A 131 15.71 -0.05 -4.71
N ASN A 132 14.83 0.05 -3.71
CA ASN A 132 14.53 1.32 -3.05
C ASN A 132 15.74 1.88 -2.31
N LEU A 133 16.50 1.02 -1.62
CA LEU A 133 17.74 1.40 -0.94
C LEU A 133 18.82 1.83 -1.93
N ALA A 134 18.98 1.13 -3.06
CA ALA A 134 19.93 1.46 -4.11
C ALA A 134 19.58 2.81 -4.78
N ARG A 135 18.30 3.06 -5.08
CA ARG A 135 17.84 4.37 -5.58
C ARG A 135 18.02 5.49 -4.55
N SER A 136 17.80 5.19 -3.28
CA SER A 136 18.06 6.11 -2.17
C SER A 136 19.54 6.46 -2.07
N LEU A 137 20.41 5.45 -2.14
CA LEU A 137 21.86 5.62 -2.15
C LEU A 137 22.32 6.46 -3.33
N LYS A 138 21.84 6.18 -4.55
CA LYS A 138 22.19 6.96 -5.75
C LYS A 138 21.91 8.45 -5.57
N ARG A 139 20.73 8.80 -5.02
CA ARG A 139 20.39 10.20 -4.69
C ARG A 139 21.31 10.78 -3.61
N LYS A 140 21.63 10.00 -2.58
CA LYS A 140 22.55 10.42 -1.51
C LYS A 140 23.98 10.61 -2.01
N VAL A 141 24.49 9.78 -2.92
CA VAL A 141 25.84 9.91 -3.50
C VAL A 141 25.96 11.20 -4.30
N THR A 142 24.99 11.53 -5.16
CA THR A 142 24.97 12.81 -5.87
C THR A 142 24.94 14.00 -4.91
N THR A 143 24.09 13.91 -3.86
CA THR A 143 24.00 14.96 -2.84
C THR A 143 25.29 15.07 -2.02
N SER A 144 25.92 13.94 -1.69
CA SER A 144 27.19 13.88 -0.95
C SER A 144 28.30 14.56 -1.73
N CYS A 145 28.41 14.29 -3.04
CA CYS A 145 29.37 14.94 -3.93
C CYS A 145 29.22 16.48 -3.90
N ALA A 146 27.99 16.98 -4.06
CA ALA A 146 27.72 18.42 -4.02
C ALA A 146 28.05 19.04 -2.65
N ARG A 147 27.77 18.33 -1.55
CA ARG A 147 28.10 18.79 -0.19
C ARG A 147 29.59 18.77 0.07
N MET A 148 30.31 17.75 -0.39
CA MET A 148 31.77 17.68 -0.33
C MET A 148 32.41 18.85 -1.09
N GLN A 149 31.94 19.16 -2.31
CA GLN A 149 32.43 20.31 -3.08
C GLN A 149 32.20 21.64 -2.33
N LYS A 150 31.02 21.80 -1.71
CA LYS A 150 30.73 22.96 -0.86
C LYS A 150 31.66 23.06 0.35
N VAL A 151 32.02 21.93 0.97
CA VAL A 151 33.01 21.88 2.06
C VAL A 151 34.38 22.33 1.55
N ASN A 152 34.83 21.85 0.39
CA ASN A 152 36.12 22.27 -0.18
C ASN A 152 36.15 23.79 -0.40
N SER A 153 35.15 24.34 -1.07
CA SER A 153 35.04 25.79 -1.31
C SER A 153 35.04 26.59 -0.01
N LYS A 154 34.35 26.12 1.04
CA LYS A 154 34.32 26.81 2.34
C LYS A 154 35.59 26.65 3.16
N LEU A 155 36.30 25.54 3.02
CA LEU A 155 37.63 25.38 3.61
C LEU A 155 38.66 26.31 2.94
N GLU A 156 38.61 26.46 1.61
CA GLU A 156 39.45 27.41 0.88
C GLU A 156 39.17 28.87 1.30
N ASP A 157 37.89 29.24 1.40
CA ASP A 157 37.48 30.55 1.93
C ASP A 157 38.03 30.79 3.35
N ALA A 158 37.95 29.78 4.22
CA ALA A 158 38.44 29.86 5.58
C ALA A 158 39.97 29.98 5.66
N GLN A 159 40.70 29.26 4.80
CA GLN A 159 42.17 29.35 4.69
C GLN A 159 42.61 30.73 4.22
N ARG A 160 41.91 31.31 3.23
CA ARG A 160 42.20 32.62 2.65
C ARG A 160 41.87 33.77 3.60
N LEU A 161 40.65 33.77 4.14
CA LEU A 161 40.13 34.91 4.92
C LEU A 161 40.56 34.86 6.39
N ARG A 162 40.88 33.67 6.92
CA ARG A 162 41.24 33.43 8.33
C ARG A 162 40.33 34.16 9.33
N SER A 163 39.02 34.20 9.03
CA SER A 163 38.03 34.88 9.87
C SER A 163 37.13 33.87 10.61
N PRO A 164 36.65 34.20 11.82
CA PRO A 164 35.72 33.34 12.55
C PRO A 164 34.44 33.03 11.77
N LYS A 165 33.96 33.98 10.95
CA LYS A 165 32.78 33.78 10.10
C LYS A 165 33.02 32.69 9.06
N ALA A 166 34.15 32.75 8.35
CA ALA A 166 34.49 31.75 7.34
C ALA A 166 34.66 30.35 7.94
N LEU A 167 35.25 30.25 9.14
CA LEU A 167 35.35 28.99 9.87
C LEU A 167 34.00 28.40 10.29
N ARG A 168 33.05 29.23 10.76
CA ARG A 168 31.69 28.78 11.07
C ARG A 168 30.97 28.28 9.83
N ASP A 169 31.14 28.95 8.70
CA ASP A 169 30.54 28.54 7.42
C ASP A 169 31.10 27.19 6.95
N ALA A 170 32.43 26.99 7.06
CA ALA A 170 33.07 25.70 6.79
C ALA A 170 32.61 24.60 7.75
N THR A 171 32.47 24.91 9.04
CA THR A 171 31.96 23.98 10.07
C THR A 171 30.51 23.56 9.79
N ARG A 172 29.66 24.51 9.38
CA ARG A 172 28.28 24.22 8.98
C ARG A 172 28.23 23.35 7.74
N ALA A 173 29.06 23.65 6.72
CA ALA A 173 29.15 22.83 5.51
C ALA A 173 29.59 21.39 5.84
N LEU A 174 30.59 21.23 6.72
CA LEU A 174 31.09 19.91 7.15
C LEU A 174 30.01 19.14 7.93
N THR A 175 29.28 19.81 8.82
CA THR A 175 28.16 19.22 9.58
C THR A 175 27.03 18.77 8.66
N ASP A 176 26.69 19.57 7.65
CA ASP A 176 25.70 19.21 6.63
C ASP A 176 26.14 18.00 5.81
N TRP A 177 27.43 17.93 5.43
CA TRP A 177 27.97 16.77 4.72
C TRP A 177 27.99 15.52 5.61
N ARG A 178 28.40 15.64 6.89
CA ARG A 178 28.42 14.54 7.87
C ARG A 178 27.09 13.80 7.95
N LYS A 179 25.96 14.52 7.95
CA LYS A 179 24.61 13.93 7.99
C LYS A 179 24.36 12.98 6.81
N ILE A 180 24.87 13.31 5.63
CA ILE A 180 24.75 12.48 4.43
C ILE A 180 25.82 11.38 4.45
N ALA A 181 27.05 11.71 4.85
CA ALA A 181 28.19 10.82 4.95
C ALA A 181 27.91 9.59 5.83
N ILE A 182 27.15 9.75 6.92
CA ILE A 182 26.70 8.62 7.75
C ILE A 182 25.85 7.63 6.92
N GLY A 183 24.95 8.15 6.09
CA GLY A 183 24.06 7.34 5.26
C GLY A 183 24.72 6.73 4.02
N THR A 184 25.87 7.27 3.59
CA THR A 184 26.71 6.77 2.49
C THR A 184 27.96 6.03 2.97
N LYS A 185 28.12 5.88 4.31
CA LYS A 185 29.27 5.24 4.96
C LYS A 185 30.63 5.91 4.66
N GLU A 186 30.61 7.22 4.46
CA GLU A 186 31.79 8.03 4.13
C GLU A 186 32.48 8.66 5.35
N VAL A 187 31.86 8.59 6.53
CA VAL A 187 32.33 9.31 7.73
C VAL A 187 33.71 8.84 8.22
N ASP A 188 34.02 7.57 8.04
CA ASP A 188 35.30 6.97 8.46
C ASP A 188 36.38 7.02 7.36
N GLU A 189 36.05 7.63 6.21
CA GLU A 189 36.95 7.66 5.07
C GLU A 189 38.05 8.71 5.24
N LEU A 190 39.25 8.39 4.75
CA LEU A 190 40.43 9.25 4.86
C LEU A 190 40.18 10.68 4.34
N HIS A 191 39.38 10.83 3.29
CA HIS A 191 39.07 12.12 2.68
C HIS A 191 38.06 12.94 3.50
N PHE A 192 37.17 12.31 4.23
CA PHE A 192 36.28 13.00 5.18
C PHE A 192 37.09 13.41 6.40
N LEU A 193 37.86 12.48 6.97
CA LEU A 193 38.72 12.70 8.15
C LEU A 193 39.80 13.76 7.89
N SER A 194 40.36 13.85 6.68
CA SER A 194 41.36 14.86 6.34
C SER A 194 40.77 16.27 6.39
N ARG A 195 39.56 16.47 5.86
CA ARG A 195 38.86 17.78 5.89
C ARG A 195 38.48 18.18 7.29
N GLU A 196 38.04 17.21 8.10
CA GLU A 196 37.79 17.44 9.52
C GLU A 196 39.07 17.86 10.25
N ARG A 197 40.20 17.17 10.02
CA ARG A 197 41.51 17.55 10.58
C ARG A 197 41.94 18.94 10.11
N THR A 198 41.82 19.26 8.83
CA THR A 198 42.14 20.59 8.30
C THR A 198 41.32 21.67 8.99
N LEU A 199 40.01 21.46 9.16
CA LEU A 199 39.15 22.40 9.85
C LEU A 199 39.57 22.58 11.32
N LYS A 200 39.87 21.48 12.03
CA LYS A 200 40.38 21.51 13.42
C LYS A 200 41.69 22.30 13.54
N GLN A 201 42.62 22.10 12.61
CA GLN A 201 43.89 22.83 12.56
C GLN A 201 43.67 24.34 12.32
N LEU A 202 42.72 24.71 11.46
CA LEU A 202 42.39 26.12 11.19
C LEU A 202 41.75 26.82 12.39
N TRP A 203 40.91 26.12 13.16
CA TRP A 203 40.39 26.64 14.41
C TRP A 203 41.50 26.83 15.45
N SER A 204 42.38 25.84 15.58
CA SER A 204 43.51 25.88 16.52
C SER A 204 44.48 27.01 16.20
N SER A 205 44.77 27.25 14.92
CA SER A 205 45.70 28.32 14.50
C SER A 205 45.17 29.73 14.74
N LEU A 206 43.86 29.89 14.94
CA LEU A 206 43.22 31.16 15.29
C LEU A 206 43.02 31.34 16.80
N GLY A 207 43.62 30.47 17.63
CA GLY A 207 43.57 30.56 19.08
C GLY A 207 42.25 30.09 19.71
N PHE A 208 41.37 29.47 18.93
CA PHE A 208 40.18 28.81 19.47
C PHE A 208 40.59 27.38 19.89
N GLY A 209 40.47 27.10 21.20
CA GLY A 209 40.74 25.78 21.77
C GLY A 209 39.88 24.67 21.12
N SER A 210 40.33 23.43 21.30
CA SER A 210 39.78 22.23 20.65
C SER A 210 38.25 22.20 20.63
N LEU A 211 37.68 22.16 19.43
CA LEU A 211 36.24 22.18 19.14
C LEU A 211 35.49 20.88 19.53
N GLU A 212 36.15 19.97 20.23
CA GLU A 212 35.63 18.63 20.52
C GLU A 212 34.46 18.65 21.51
N ASP A 213 34.38 19.68 22.36
CA ASP A 213 33.30 19.83 23.35
C ASP A 213 31.96 20.23 22.69
N ASP A 214 31.97 21.07 21.64
CA ASP A 214 30.72 21.56 21.01
C ASP A 214 30.14 20.60 19.96
N LEU A 215 30.98 19.84 19.24
CA LEU A 215 30.52 18.90 18.20
C LEU A 215 29.91 17.61 18.79
N THR A 216 30.25 17.27 20.03
CA THR A 216 29.70 16.11 20.75
C THR A 216 28.48 16.47 21.62
N ALA A 217 28.38 17.72 22.10
CA ALA A 217 27.30 18.19 22.98
C ALA A 217 25.91 18.36 22.31
N SER A 218 25.79 18.23 20.99
CA SER A 218 24.51 18.39 20.27
C SER A 218 23.51 17.22 20.43
N LYS A 219 23.71 16.29 21.38
CA LYS A 219 22.81 15.14 21.62
C LYS A 219 21.82 15.28 22.78
N SER A 220 21.80 16.38 23.55
CA SER A 220 20.89 16.51 24.70
C SER A 220 20.26 17.90 24.84
N LYS A 221 19.24 18.19 24.01
CA LYS A 221 18.16 19.11 24.37
C LYS A 221 16.82 18.42 24.13
N SER A 222 16.47 17.52 25.05
CA SER A 222 15.10 17.08 25.27
C SER A 222 14.27 18.29 25.70
N LYS A 223 13.32 18.67 24.85
CA LYS A 223 12.33 19.71 25.15
C LYS A 223 11.38 19.14 26.23
N SER A 224 11.64 19.53 27.48
CA SER A 224 10.70 19.38 28.58
C SER A 224 9.45 20.21 28.27
N THR A 225 8.29 19.59 28.28
CA THR A 225 7.00 20.26 28.45
C THR A 225 6.18 19.38 29.37
N GLN A 226 5.76 19.98 30.47
CA GLN A 226 5.09 19.38 31.63
C GLN A 226 3.70 18.80 31.34
N ASP A 227 3.41 17.76 32.12
CA ASP A 227 2.20 17.43 32.88
C ASP A 227 0.80 17.43 32.23
N GLY A 228 0.19 16.24 32.25
CA GLY A 228 -1.25 15.98 32.17
C GLY A 228 -1.56 14.49 32.44
N PRO A 229 -2.62 14.14 33.19
CA PRO A 229 -2.56 13.11 34.22
C PRO A 229 -2.95 11.68 33.80
N SER A 230 -2.41 10.72 34.56
CA SER A 230 -2.98 9.40 34.90
C SER A 230 -3.56 8.55 33.76
N LYS A 231 -2.70 7.78 33.08
CA LYS A 231 -3.11 6.57 32.34
C LYS A 231 -3.06 5.35 33.24
N LYS A 232 -4.13 5.13 34.03
CA LYS A 232 -4.45 3.79 34.54
C LYS A 232 -5.28 3.05 33.49
N LYS A 233 -4.78 1.86 33.14
CA LYS A 233 -5.49 0.69 32.58
C LYS A 233 -6.43 0.92 31.40
N CYS A 234 -5.93 0.65 30.19
CA CYS A 234 -6.69 -0.13 29.21
C CYS A 234 -5.71 -0.91 28.33
N ARG A 235 -5.20 -2.02 28.88
CA ARG A 235 -4.59 -3.11 28.12
C ARG A 235 -5.72 -4.11 27.85
N LEU A 236 -5.85 -4.53 26.58
CA LEU A 236 -6.82 -5.48 25.99
C LEU A 236 -8.24 -4.88 25.79
N PRO A 237 -8.77 -4.89 24.54
CA PRO A 237 -9.07 -6.13 23.80
C PRO A 237 -8.68 -6.14 22.30
N MET A 238 -7.56 -5.52 21.91
CA MET A 238 -7.19 -5.42 20.48
C MET A 238 -6.47 -6.67 19.90
N LEU A 239 -6.01 -7.59 20.76
CA LEU A 239 -5.36 -8.84 20.34
C LEU A 239 -6.34 -9.99 20.08
N THR A 240 -7.62 -9.81 20.41
CA THR A 240 -8.63 -10.88 20.29
C THR A 240 -9.20 -11.02 18.87
N MET A 241 -9.14 -9.97 18.03
CA MET A 241 -9.60 -10.02 16.63
C MET A 241 -8.60 -10.66 15.66
N LEU A 242 -7.35 -10.90 16.09
CA LEU A 242 -6.31 -11.56 15.27
C LEU A 242 -6.12 -13.05 15.58
N ARG A 243 -7.12 -13.70 16.19
CA ARG A 243 -7.33 -15.13 15.97
C ARG A 243 -8.05 -15.33 14.64
N ILE A 244 -7.38 -14.99 13.53
CA ILE A 244 -7.58 -15.82 12.34
C ILE A 244 -7.14 -17.20 12.81
N GLY A 245 -8.09 -18.09 13.02
CA GLY A 245 -7.81 -19.50 13.21
C GLY A 245 -7.18 -20.01 11.92
N VAL A 246 -5.89 -19.73 11.72
CA VAL A 246 -5.04 -20.46 10.79
C VAL A 246 -4.79 -21.80 11.46
N SER A 247 -5.84 -22.61 11.55
CA SER A 247 -5.74 -24.01 11.93
C SER A 247 -4.97 -24.69 10.80
N GLY A 248 -3.66 -24.83 10.99
CA GLY A 248 -2.74 -25.45 10.03
C GLY A 248 -1.96 -24.43 9.20
N LEU A 249 -0.76 -24.07 9.66
CA LEU A 249 0.24 -23.39 8.83
C LEU A 249 0.71 -24.40 7.75
N HIS A 250 0.11 -24.37 6.57
CA HIS A 250 0.39 -25.33 5.51
C HIS A 250 1.30 -24.72 4.42
N SER A 251 2.28 -25.50 3.98
CA SER A 251 3.17 -25.13 2.86
C SER A 251 2.37 -24.94 1.58
N LEU A 252 2.44 -23.75 0.99
CA LEU A 252 1.85 -23.43 -0.32
C LEU A 252 2.72 -23.91 -1.50
N VAL A 253 3.88 -24.54 -1.22
CA VAL A 253 4.88 -24.92 -2.23
C VAL A 253 4.72 -26.37 -2.69
N ASP A 254 4.06 -27.21 -1.90
CA ASP A 254 3.69 -28.55 -2.35
C ASP A 254 2.51 -28.42 -3.32
N GLY A 255 2.81 -28.40 -4.62
CA GLY A 255 1.85 -28.25 -5.74
C GLY A 255 0.75 -29.32 -5.81
N CYS A 256 0.56 -30.10 -4.76
CA CYS A 256 -0.50 -31.07 -4.58
C CYS A 256 -1.66 -30.56 -3.71
N LYS A 257 -1.53 -29.44 -2.98
CA LYS A 257 -2.60 -28.98 -2.09
C LYS A 257 -3.52 -27.97 -2.77
N ASP A 258 -4.81 -28.30 -2.80
CA ASP A 258 -5.86 -27.43 -3.32
C ASP A 258 -5.87 -26.09 -2.58
N ILE A 259 -5.71 -24.99 -3.32
CA ILE A 259 -5.84 -23.61 -2.84
C ILE A 259 -7.31 -23.15 -2.71
N GLY A 260 -8.24 -24.10 -2.73
CA GLY A 260 -9.68 -23.90 -2.58
C GLY A 260 -10.43 -23.70 -3.90
N VAL A 261 -9.86 -24.13 -5.04
CA VAL A 261 -10.51 -24.02 -6.37
C VAL A 261 -10.47 -25.33 -7.16
N LEU A 262 -9.86 -26.40 -6.63
CA LEU A 262 -9.74 -27.67 -7.34
C LEU A 262 -11.12 -28.29 -7.61
N HIS A 263 -12.07 -28.13 -6.69
CA HIS A 263 -13.44 -28.59 -6.87
C HIS A 263 -14.16 -27.87 -8.03
N LEU A 264 -13.71 -26.67 -8.41
CA LEU A 264 -14.26 -25.91 -9.55
C LEU A 264 -13.60 -26.31 -10.88
N LYS A 265 -12.46 -27.02 -10.85
CA LYS A 265 -11.66 -27.33 -12.05
C LYS A 265 -12.42 -28.15 -13.10
N SER A 266 -13.32 -29.03 -12.66
CA SER A 266 -14.11 -29.89 -13.54
C SER A 266 -15.38 -29.25 -14.07
N LEU A 267 -15.74 -28.04 -13.59
CA LEU A 267 -16.97 -27.37 -14.01
C LEU A 267 -16.78 -26.69 -15.37
N SER A 268 -17.75 -26.86 -16.26
CA SER A 268 -17.80 -26.09 -17.51
C SER A 268 -18.14 -24.62 -17.24
N THR A 269 -17.95 -23.74 -18.21
CA THR A 269 -18.30 -22.31 -18.08
C THR A 269 -19.80 -22.15 -17.78
N GLU A 270 -20.64 -22.95 -18.43
CA GLU A 270 -22.10 -22.94 -18.24
C GLU A 270 -22.47 -23.38 -16.82
N ALA A 271 -21.79 -24.41 -16.29
CA ALA A 271 -21.99 -24.86 -14.93
C ALA A 271 -21.56 -23.78 -13.91
N LEU A 272 -20.48 -23.05 -14.18
CA LEU A 272 -20.07 -21.91 -13.33
C LEU A 272 -21.09 -20.77 -13.34
N TRP A 273 -21.69 -20.47 -14.48
CA TRP A 273 -22.77 -19.48 -14.56
C TRP A 273 -24.03 -19.93 -13.84
N ALA A 274 -24.39 -21.21 -13.95
CA ALA A 274 -25.46 -21.79 -13.14
C ALA A 274 -25.14 -21.68 -11.63
N GLN A 275 -23.88 -21.91 -11.22
CA GLN A 275 -23.45 -21.73 -9.82
C GLN A 275 -23.70 -20.30 -9.34
N LEU A 276 -23.47 -19.30 -10.20
CA LEU A 276 -23.76 -17.88 -9.95
C LEU A 276 -25.24 -17.49 -10.03
N GLY A 277 -26.15 -18.43 -10.35
CA GLY A 277 -27.59 -18.16 -10.50
C GLY A 277 -27.99 -17.56 -11.85
N LEU A 278 -27.12 -17.67 -12.86
CA LEU A 278 -27.31 -17.09 -14.20
C LEU A 278 -27.18 -18.16 -15.32
N PRO A 279 -27.97 -19.23 -15.31
CA PRO A 279 -27.87 -20.28 -16.33
C PRO A 279 -28.13 -19.73 -17.73
N GLY A 280 -27.31 -20.13 -18.71
CA GLY A 280 -27.44 -19.74 -20.11
C GLY A 280 -26.86 -18.36 -20.47
N VAL A 281 -26.24 -17.66 -19.50
CA VAL A 281 -25.56 -16.39 -19.72
C VAL A 281 -24.06 -16.63 -19.97
N ASP A 282 -23.42 -15.75 -20.72
CA ASP A 282 -21.99 -15.77 -21.03
C ASP A 282 -21.23 -14.52 -20.55
N GLN A 283 -21.94 -13.52 -19.98
CA GLN A 283 -21.37 -12.27 -19.47
C GLN A 283 -21.79 -11.96 -18.03
N PHE A 284 -20.98 -11.16 -17.33
CA PHE A 284 -21.42 -10.63 -16.03
C PHE A 284 -22.61 -9.68 -16.21
N PRO A 285 -23.48 -9.56 -15.20
CA PRO A 285 -24.50 -8.52 -15.17
C PRO A 285 -23.87 -7.14 -15.42
N PHE A 286 -24.56 -6.32 -16.20
CA PHE A 286 -24.12 -4.98 -16.59
C PHE A 286 -22.85 -4.94 -17.46
N ALA A 287 -22.37 -6.08 -17.97
CA ALA A 287 -21.24 -6.09 -18.89
C ALA A 287 -21.63 -5.46 -20.24
N GLU A 288 -20.67 -4.82 -20.90
CA GLU A 288 -20.85 -4.25 -22.23
C GLU A 288 -21.27 -5.37 -23.22
N PRO A 289 -22.50 -5.32 -23.77
CA PRO A 289 -23.01 -6.38 -24.66
C PRO A 289 -22.29 -6.37 -26.03
N GLY A 290 -21.52 -5.32 -26.30
CA GLY A 290 -20.89 -5.09 -27.58
C GLY A 290 -21.86 -4.50 -28.59
N THR A 291 -21.31 -4.05 -29.72
CA THR A 291 -22.10 -3.56 -30.85
C THR A 291 -22.60 -4.77 -31.62
N GLY A 292 -23.93 -4.98 -31.62
CA GLY A 292 -24.57 -6.06 -32.38
C GLY A 292 -24.21 -6.00 -33.87
N GLU A 293 -24.32 -7.14 -34.56
CA GLU A 293 -23.86 -7.26 -35.95
C GLU A 293 -24.51 -6.25 -36.91
N SER A 294 -25.75 -5.87 -36.65
CA SER A 294 -26.50 -4.86 -37.43
C SER A 294 -25.95 -3.44 -37.31
N ALA A 295 -25.12 -3.15 -36.31
CA ALA A 295 -24.52 -1.83 -36.08
C ALA A 295 -23.05 -1.76 -36.51
N LYS A 296 -22.46 -2.86 -37.03
CA LYS A 296 -21.10 -2.88 -37.57
C LYS A 296 -20.93 -1.94 -38.79
N ASP A 297 -21.99 -1.70 -39.54
CA ASP A 297 -21.95 -0.90 -40.77
C ASP A 297 -22.10 0.61 -40.53
N MET A 298 -22.50 1.05 -39.33
CA MET A 298 -22.91 2.44 -39.08
C MET A 298 -22.05 3.22 -38.08
N ALA A 299 -21.02 2.62 -37.47
CA ALA A 299 -20.16 3.35 -36.53
C ALA A 299 -18.68 2.93 -36.55
N PRO A 300 -17.72 3.86 -36.62
CA PRO A 300 -16.29 3.60 -36.42
C PRO A 300 -15.90 3.22 -34.97
N LEU A 301 -16.88 2.93 -34.11
CA LEU A 301 -16.72 2.68 -32.66
C LEU A 301 -17.48 1.41 -32.22
N ALA A 302 -17.40 0.35 -33.02
CA ALA A 302 -17.91 -0.95 -32.62
C ALA A 302 -17.20 -1.43 -31.34
N LYS A 303 -17.95 -1.55 -30.23
CA LYS A 303 -17.42 -2.08 -28.97
C LYS A 303 -17.46 -3.60 -29.00
N THR A 304 -16.37 -4.23 -28.59
CA THR A 304 -16.33 -5.68 -28.40
C THR A 304 -17.13 -6.06 -27.17
N CYS A 305 -17.94 -7.13 -27.30
CA CYS A 305 -18.63 -7.76 -26.18
C CYS A 305 -17.63 -8.19 -25.09
N ALA A 306 -17.95 -7.87 -23.83
CA ALA A 306 -17.14 -8.17 -22.67
C ALA A 306 -17.41 -9.59 -22.14
N VAL A 307 -16.81 -10.61 -22.76
CA VAL A 307 -16.94 -12.02 -22.34
C VAL A 307 -15.75 -12.41 -21.46
N PRO A 308 -15.96 -12.80 -20.18
CA PRO A 308 -14.88 -13.27 -19.32
C PRO A 308 -14.38 -14.65 -19.72
N PHE A 309 -13.08 -14.90 -19.52
CA PHE A 309 -12.54 -16.25 -19.62
C PHE A 309 -13.02 -17.14 -18.46
N TRP A 310 -13.04 -18.46 -18.65
CA TRP A 310 -13.42 -19.44 -17.62
C TRP A 310 -12.78 -19.19 -16.25
N HIS A 311 -11.46 -18.99 -16.21
CA HIS A 311 -10.73 -18.76 -14.94
C HIS A 311 -11.08 -17.43 -14.28
N GLN A 312 -11.63 -16.47 -15.03
CA GLN A 312 -12.13 -15.22 -14.48
C GLN A 312 -13.46 -15.45 -13.76
N VAL A 313 -14.36 -16.24 -14.35
CA VAL A 313 -15.62 -16.65 -13.70
C VAL A 313 -15.34 -17.48 -12.45
N VAL A 314 -14.40 -18.43 -12.49
CA VAL A 314 -13.95 -19.20 -11.31
C VAL A 314 -13.46 -18.29 -10.19
N GLY A 315 -12.60 -17.31 -10.51
CA GLY A 315 -12.08 -16.37 -9.52
C GLY A 315 -13.17 -15.52 -8.89
N THR A 316 -14.14 -15.06 -9.69
CA THR A 316 -15.31 -14.32 -9.20
C THR A 316 -16.17 -15.17 -8.27
N LEU A 317 -16.51 -16.40 -8.68
CA LEU A 317 -17.28 -17.34 -7.86
C LEU A 317 -16.60 -17.61 -6.52
N ARG A 318 -15.29 -17.88 -6.52
CA ARG A 318 -14.55 -18.17 -5.28
C ARG A 318 -14.56 -16.99 -4.29
N ILE A 319 -14.46 -15.76 -4.79
CA ILE A 319 -14.57 -14.56 -3.95
C ILE A 319 -15.97 -14.44 -3.35
N LEU A 320 -17.02 -14.69 -4.16
CA LEU A 320 -18.40 -14.63 -3.71
C LEU A 320 -18.71 -15.70 -2.66
N GLU A 321 -18.25 -16.94 -2.81
CA GLU A 321 -18.37 -17.97 -1.79
C GLU A 321 -17.80 -17.53 -0.44
N GLY A 322 -16.65 -16.85 -0.45
CA GLY A 322 -16.04 -16.27 0.75
C GLY A 322 -16.81 -15.07 1.32
N ALA A 323 -17.57 -14.35 0.49
CA ALA A 323 -18.36 -13.20 0.92
C ALA A 323 -19.66 -13.62 1.64
N PHE A 324 -20.23 -14.78 1.30
CA PHE A 324 -21.44 -15.30 1.94
C PHE A 324 -21.10 -16.20 3.14
N THR A 325 -22.03 -16.29 4.08
CA THR A 325 -21.82 -16.87 5.41
C THR A 325 -23.03 -17.68 5.86
N GLN A 326 -22.79 -18.65 6.74
CA GLN A 326 -23.84 -19.55 7.26
C GLN A 326 -24.74 -18.91 8.33
N ARG A 327 -24.25 -17.87 9.03
CA ARG A 327 -24.97 -17.24 10.15
C ARG A 327 -24.84 -15.73 10.12
N VAL A 328 -25.89 -15.04 10.57
CA VAL A 328 -25.85 -13.60 10.83
C VAL A 328 -24.75 -13.29 11.86
N GLY A 329 -23.99 -12.22 11.62
CA GLY A 329 -22.86 -11.80 12.45
C GLY A 329 -21.52 -12.48 12.14
N ASN A 330 -21.50 -13.51 11.28
CA ASN A 330 -20.23 -14.08 10.82
C ASN A 330 -19.53 -13.11 9.85
N CYS A 331 -18.23 -12.91 10.00
CA CYS A 331 -17.46 -12.14 9.04
C CYS A 331 -17.29 -12.91 7.72
N ALA A 332 -17.32 -12.18 6.60
CA ALA A 332 -16.87 -12.69 5.31
C ALA A 332 -15.40 -13.16 5.38
N GLN A 333 -15.05 -14.18 4.59
CA GLN A 333 -13.70 -14.69 4.44
C GLN A 333 -12.92 -13.81 3.43
N PRO A 334 -11.86 -13.11 3.86
CA PRO A 334 -11.03 -12.35 2.94
C PRO A 334 -10.36 -13.28 1.92
N THR A 335 -10.34 -12.87 0.64
CA THR A 335 -9.77 -13.66 -0.46
C THR A 335 -8.52 -12.98 -1.03
N LEU A 336 -7.43 -13.74 -1.17
CA LEU A 336 -6.20 -13.28 -1.82
C LEU A 336 -6.05 -13.95 -3.19
N LEU A 337 -6.04 -13.15 -4.26
CA LEU A 337 -5.81 -13.63 -5.62
C LEU A 337 -4.31 -13.77 -5.91
N CYS A 338 -3.79 -15.00 -5.85
CA CYS A 338 -2.38 -15.33 -6.10
C CYS A 338 -2.06 -15.80 -7.53
N ASN A 339 -2.87 -15.43 -8.52
CA ASN A 339 -2.68 -15.89 -9.89
C ASN A 339 -1.62 -15.05 -10.64
N ASN A 340 -1.08 -15.60 -11.74
CA ASN A 340 -0.06 -14.94 -12.58
C ASN A 340 -0.51 -13.56 -13.09
N VAL A 341 0.48 -12.71 -13.40
CA VAL A 341 0.24 -11.39 -14.02
C VAL A 341 -0.37 -11.60 -15.41
N GLY A 342 -1.31 -10.75 -15.81
CA GLY A 342 -1.95 -10.82 -17.13
C GLY A 342 -3.22 -11.68 -17.21
N LEU A 343 -3.59 -12.42 -16.15
CA LEU A 343 -4.79 -13.28 -16.17
C LEU A 343 -6.13 -12.53 -16.04
N GLY A 344 -6.11 -11.20 -15.97
CA GLY A 344 -7.32 -10.38 -15.91
C GLY A 344 -7.97 -10.29 -14.52
N LYS A 345 -7.15 -10.10 -13.47
CA LYS A 345 -7.63 -9.81 -12.09
C LYS A 345 -8.62 -8.64 -12.05
N THR A 346 -8.40 -7.60 -12.88
CA THR A 346 -9.32 -6.47 -12.98
C THR A 346 -10.73 -6.91 -13.39
N VAL A 347 -10.85 -7.79 -14.39
CA VAL A 347 -12.14 -8.33 -14.86
C VAL A 347 -12.80 -9.18 -13.78
N GLN A 348 -12.02 -9.98 -13.03
CA GLN A 348 -12.54 -10.76 -11.89
C GLN A 348 -13.19 -9.84 -10.84
N ILE A 349 -12.51 -8.76 -10.46
CA ILE A 349 -13.04 -7.81 -9.47
C ILE A 349 -14.26 -7.04 -10.00
N ILE A 350 -14.25 -6.63 -11.27
CA ILE A 350 -15.44 -6.04 -11.93
C ILE A 350 -16.60 -7.03 -11.86
N GLY A 351 -16.36 -8.31 -12.17
CA GLY A 351 -17.34 -9.37 -12.07
C GLY A 351 -17.92 -9.52 -10.67
N VAL A 352 -17.09 -9.51 -9.62
CA VAL A 352 -17.56 -9.57 -8.23
C VAL A 352 -18.50 -8.41 -7.91
N ILE A 353 -18.13 -7.18 -8.26
CA ILE A 353 -18.95 -5.99 -8.00
C ILE A 353 -20.26 -6.06 -8.79
N SER A 354 -20.20 -6.46 -10.07
CA SER A 354 -21.38 -6.70 -10.91
C SER A 354 -22.33 -7.71 -10.30
N MET A 355 -21.83 -8.84 -9.79
CA MET A 355 -22.65 -9.88 -9.19
C MET A 355 -23.28 -9.42 -7.87
N ILE A 356 -22.53 -8.73 -7.00
CA ILE A 356 -23.08 -8.19 -5.75
C ILE A 356 -24.20 -7.19 -6.04
N GLN A 357 -23.99 -6.25 -6.98
CA GLN A 357 -25.02 -5.29 -7.37
C GLN A 357 -26.24 -5.97 -8.00
N HIS A 358 -26.02 -7.03 -8.79
CA HIS A 358 -27.10 -7.83 -9.35
C HIS A 358 -27.92 -8.50 -8.25
N TYR A 359 -27.28 -9.17 -7.29
CA TYR A 359 -27.96 -9.81 -6.16
C TYR A 359 -28.71 -8.81 -5.28
N TYR A 360 -28.13 -7.62 -5.05
CA TYR A 360 -28.84 -6.53 -4.38
C TYR A 360 -30.13 -6.17 -5.12
N LYS A 361 -30.06 -5.92 -6.43
CA LYS A 361 -31.27 -5.62 -7.23
C LYS A 361 -32.28 -6.75 -7.21
N GLN A 362 -31.85 -8.02 -7.18
CA GLN A 362 -32.75 -9.17 -7.05
C GLN A 362 -33.46 -9.20 -5.68
N GLN A 363 -32.83 -8.73 -4.60
CA GLN A 363 -33.47 -8.65 -3.28
C GLN A 363 -34.59 -7.58 -3.25
N GLU A 364 -34.42 -6.50 -4.01
CA GLU A 364 -35.41 -5.42 -4.13
C GLU A 364 -36.65 -5.81 -4.98
N LEU A 365 -36.53 -6.80 -5.87
CA LEU A 365 -37.65 -7.25 -6.69
C LEU A 365 -38.72 -8.02 -5.88
N PRO A 366 -40.00 -7.96 -6.29
CA PRO A 366 -41.03 -8.85 -5.75
C PRO A 366 -40.65 -10.32 -5.91
N ALA A 367 -41.00 -11.18 -4.95
CA ALA A 367 -40.58 -12.60 -4.94
C ALA A 367 -40.87 -13.37 -6.24
N LYS A 368 -41.97 -13.04 -6.93
CA LYS A 368 -42.38 -13.63 -8.22
C LYS A 368 -41.52 -13.23 -9.42
N GLU A 369 -40.75 -12.15 -9.31
CA GLU A 369 -39.89 -11.58 -10.35
C GLU A 369 -38.41 -11.86 -10.09
N ARG A 370 -38.08 -12.44 -8.93
CA ARG A 370 -36.70 -12.80 -8.58
C ARG A 370 -36.23 -13.98 -9.42
N LEU A 371 -34.99 -13.88 -9.87
CA LEU A 371 -34.27 -15.03 -10.41
C LEU A 371 -34.00 -16.06 -9.31
N ALA A 372 -33.69 -17.28 -9.74
CA ALA A 372 -33.31 -18.35 -8.84
C ALA A 372 -32.09 -17.95 -7.99
N THR A 373 -32.10 -18.36 -6.71
CA THR A 373 -30.95 -18.16 -5.83
C THR A 373 -29.72 -18.89 -6.40
N PRO A 374 -28.52 -18.28 -6.37
CA PRO A 374 -27.28 -18.92 -6.80
C PRO A 374 -27.10 -20.32 -6.19
N MET A 375 -26.70 -21.31 -6.99
CA MET A 375 -26.58 -22.69 -6.50
C MET A 375 -25.53 -22.81 -5.40
N PHE A 376 -24.43 -22.04 -5.45
CA PHE A 376 -23.40 -22.09 -4.40
C PHE A 376 -23.95 -21.70 -3.02
N ILE A 377 -24.93 -20.78 -2.97
CA ILE A 377 -25.60 -20.38 -1.74
C ILE A 377 -26.45 -21.54 -1.18
N GLN A 378 -27.15 -22.25 -2.06
CA GLN A 378 -28.00 -23.39 -1.70
C GLN A 378 -27.16 -24.59 -1.24
N GLU A 379 -26.19 -25.00 -2.06
CA GLU A 379 -25.33 -26.17 -1.83
C GLU A 379 -24.49 -26.04 -0.56
N GLN A 380 -23.97 -24.84 -0.29
CA GLN A 380 -23.09 -24.59 0.87
C GLN A 380 -23.84 -24.03 2.08
N SER A 381 -25.16 -23.83 1.98
CA SER A 381 -26.00 -23.22 3.02
C SER A 381 -25.45 -21.87 3.50
N LEU A 382 -25.20 -20.94 2.57
CA LEU A 382 -24.59 -19.62 2.81
C LEU A 382 -25.58 -18.45 2.56
N PRO A 383 -26.71 -18.35 3.29
CA PRO A 383 -27.77 -17.40 2.94
C PRO A 383 -27.46 -15.94 3.28
N TYR A 384 -26.40 -15.66 4.06
CA TYR A 384 -26.14 -14.32 4.60
C TYR A 384 -24.91 -13.68 3.95
N PHE A 385 -25.06 -12.48 3.43
CA PHE A 385 -23.96 -11.74 2.83
C PHE A 385 -23.13 -11.02 3.91
N ALA A 386 -21.87 -11.41 4.09
CA ALA A 386 -20.98 -10.87 5.13
C ALA A 386 -21.62 -10.84 6.53
N GLY A 387 -22.39 -11.88 6.87
CA GLY A 387 -23.12 -11.97 8.13
C GLY A 387 -24.39 -11.12 8.20
N GLN A 388 -24.88 -10.56 7.08
CA GLN A 388 -26.08 -9.74 7.03
C GLN A 388 -27.23 -10.48 6.30
N LYS A 389 -28.48 -10.18 6.71
CA LYS A 389 -29.69 -10.76 6.10
C LYS A 389 -29.91 -10.28 4.67
N THR A 390 -29.52 -9.04 4.40
CA THR A 390 -29.64 -8.39 3.09
C THR A 390 -28.27 -7.87 2.67
N ILE A 391 -28.08 -7.73 1.36
CA ILE A 391 -26.90 -7.07 0.81
C ILE A 391 -27.13 -5.57 1.03
N PRO A 392 -26.23 -4.86 1.71
CA PRO A 392 -26.43 -3.43 1.94
C PRO A 392 -26.14 -2.64 0.65
N ASN A 393 -26.93 -1.59 0.42
CA ASN A 393 -26.69 -0.62 -0.66
C ASN A 393 -25.51 0.29 -0.26
N LEU A 394 -24.28 -0.18 -0.45
CA LEU A 394 -23.06 0.54 -0.04
C LEU A 394 -22.06 0.62 -1.20
N PRO A 395 -21.24 1.68 -1.25
CA PRO A 395 -20.24 1.85 -2.29
C PRO A 395 -19.16 0.78 -2.22
N SER A 396 -18.70 0.34 -3.40
CA SER A 396 -17.50 -0.50 -3.50
C SER A 396 -16.24 0.38 -3.51
N ILE A 397 -15.25 0.06 -2.68
CA ILE A 397 -13.97 0.78 -2.63
C ILE A 397 -12.88 -0.08 -3.28
N VAL A 398 -12.23 0.46 -4.31
CA VAL A 398 -11.09 -0.16 -4.98
C VAL A 398 -9.85 0.70 -4.78
N ILE A 399 -8.87 0.13 -4.08
CA ILE A 399 -7.60 0.80 -3.78
C ILE A 399 -6.55 0.31 -4.75
N THR A 400 -5.88 1.23 -5.45
CA THR A 400 -4.92 0.91 -6.49
C THR A 400 -3.65 1.77 -6.37
N PRO A 401 -2.48 1.30 -6.86
CA PRO A 401 -1.34 2.18 -7.06
C PRO A 401 -1.73 3.34 -8.00
N ARG A 402 -1.23 4.55 -7.71
CA ARG A 402 -1.54 5.74 -8.53
C ARG A 402 -1.33 5.53 -10.04
N THR A 403 -0.32 4.76 -10.42
CA THR A 403 0.00 4.44 -11.83
C THR A 403 -1.04 3.57 -12.53
N LEU A 404 -1.88 2.83 -11.78
CA LEU A 404 -2.92 1.97 -12.33
C LEU A 404 -4.31 2.62 -12.33
N GLY A 405 -4.47 3.81 -11.72
CA GLY A 405 -5.78 4.45 -11.60
C GLY A 405 -6.45 4.71 -12.95
N ASN A 406 -5.70 5.20 -13.95
CA ASN A 406 -6.25 5.42 -15.30
C ASN A 406 -6.61 4.10 -15.98
N GLN A 407 -5.75 3.09 -15.86
CA GLN A 407 -6.02 1.76 -16.41
C GLN A 407 -7.31 1.17 -15.83
N TRP A 408 -7.53 1.30 -14.52
CA TRP A 408 -8.77 0.85 -13.88
C TRP A 408 -10.00 1.55 -14.45
N MET A 409 -9.96 2.88 -14.61
CA MET A 409 -11.06 3.64 -15.20
C MET A 409 -11.36 3.22 -16.65
N GLU A 410 -10.32 2.99 -17.45
CA GLU A 410 -10.46 2.54 -18.83
C GLU A 410 -11.05 1.13 -18.91
N GLN A 411 -10.54 0.18 -18.11
CA GLN A 411 -11.07 -1.18 -18.07
C GLN A 411 -12.52 -1.19 -17.57
N TRP A 412 -12.86 -0.36 -16.58
CA TRP A 412 -14.23 -0.23 -16.10
C TRP A 412 -15.17 0.21 -17.24
N LYS A 413 -14.86 1.34 -17.89
CA LYS A 413 -15.63 1.85 -19.05
C LYS A 413 -15.71 0.85 -20.21
N LYS A 414 -14.67 0.03 -20.41
CA LYS A 414 -14.61 -0.97 -21.46
C LYS A 414 -15.52 -2.17 -21.18
N PHE A 415 -15.53 -2.64 -19.93
CA PHE A 415 -16.19 -3.90 -19.58
C PHE A 415 -17.62 -3.74 -19.06
N THR A 416 -18.03 -2.54 -18.63
CA THR A 416 -19.38 -2.28 -18.12
C THR A 416 -20.17 -1.39 -19.06
N GLN A 417 -21.49 -1.60 -19.12
CA GLN A 417 -22.42 -0.72 -19.80
C GLN A 417 -22.37 0.70 -19.24
N LEU A 418 -22.45 1.68 -20.12
CA LEU A 418 -22.50 3.09 -19.74
C LEU A 418 -23.71 3.35 -18.83
N GLY A 419 -23.47 4.01 -17.69
CA GLY A 419 -24.52 4.34 -16.73
C GLY A 419 -24.91 3.21 -15.76
N SER A 420 -24.42 1.98 -15.96
CA SER A 420 -24.67 0.90 -14.98
C SER A 420 -23.92 1.09 -13.66
N PHE A 421 -22.79 1.78 -13.73
CA PHE A 421 -21.98 2.18 -12.59
C PHE A 421 -21.41 3.57 -12.84
N VAL A 422 -21.19 4.31 -11.75
CA VAL A 422 -20.54 5.62 -11.82
C VAL A 422 -19.25 5.56 -11.00
N PRO A 423 -18.09 5.45 -11.67
CA PRO A 423 -16.81 5.41 -10.99
C PRO A 423 -16.41 6.82 -10.53
N VAL A 424 -16.09 6.95 -9.25
CA VAL A 424 -15.63 8.20 -8.63
C VAL A 424 -14.18 8.04 -8.20
N ARG A 425 -13.30 8.90 -8.69
CA ARG A 425 -11.89 8.87 -8.33
C ARG A 425 -11.62 9.81 -7.16
N TYR A 426 -11.02 9.27 -6.09
CA TYR A 426 -10.42 10.10 -5.05
C TYR A 426 -8.99 10.48 -5.45
N SER A 427 -8.72 11.79 -5.44
CA SER A 427 -7.39 12.37 -5.55
C SER A 427 -7.15 13.28 -4.35
N VAL A 428 -5.90 13.39 -3.91
CA VAL A 428 -5.50 14.33 -2.84
C VAL A 428 -5.79 15.79 -3.24
N GLU A 429 -5.85 16.06 -4.55
CA GLU A 429 -6.23 17.36 -5.12
C GLU A 429 -7.71 17.71 -4.86
N SER A 430 -8.56 16.71 -4.59
CA SER A 430 -9.97 16.90 -4.22
C SER A 430 -10.17 17.23 -2.73
N GLY A 431 -9.08 17.48 -2.00
CA GLY A 431 -9.08 17.78 -0.57
C GLY A 431 -8.93 16.53 0.31
N THR A 432 -9.23 16.72 1.60
CA THR A 432 -9.24 15.61 2.56
C THR A 432 -10.30 14.58 2.19
N LEU A 433 -10.13 13.32 2.60
CA LEU A 433 -11.13 12.29 2.36
C LEU A 433 -12.48 12.65 3.00
N GLU A 434 -12.46 13.27 4.17
CA GLU A 434 -13.65 13.77 4.87
C GLU A 434 -14.37 14.84 4.06
N SER A 435 -13.64 15.87 3.57
CA SER A 435 -14.25 16.89 2.71
C SER A 435 -14.76 16.31 1.39
N PHE A 436 -14.05 15.34 0.80
CA PHE A 436 -14.48 14.68 -0.44
C PHE A 436 -15.79 13.90 -0.27
N CYS A 437 -15.98 13.21 0.86
CA CYS A 437 -17.19 12.45 1.15
C CYS A 437 -18.36 13.33 1.64
N SER A 438 -18.04 14.44 2.32
CA SER A 438 -19.05 15.30 2.96
C SER A 438 -19.51 16.46 2.07
N ASP A 439 -18.77 16.83 1.03
CA ASP A 439 -19.15 17.91 0.11
C ASP A 439 -20.44 17.57 -0.63
N PRO A 440 -21.57 18.27 -0.37
CA PRO A 440 -22.86 18.01 -1.00
C PRO A 440 -22.85 18.24 -2.52
N THR A 441 -21.92 19.06 -3.01
CA THR A 441 -21.72 19.33 -4.43
C THR A 441 -20.59 18.50 -5.03
N GLY A 442 -19.88 17.74 -4.19
CA GLY A 442 -18.72 16.96 -4.56
C GLY A 442 -19.09 15.79 -5.47
N PRO A 443 -18.11 15.27 -6.24
CA PRO A 443 -18.35 14.16 -7.16
C PRO A 443 -18.80 12.89 -6.43
N TYR A 444 -18.49 12.73 -5.14
CA TYR A 444 -19.00 11.64 -4.31
C TYR A 444 -20.50 11.75 -4.05
N ARG A 445 -21.02 12.93 -3.69
CA ARG A 445 -22.45 13.13 -3.42
C ARG A 445 -23.28 13.19 -4.70
N ALA A 446 -22.74 13.81 -5.74
CA ALA A 446 -23.34 13.83 -7.08
C ALA A 446 -23.46 12.44 -7.69
N ALA A 447 -22.48 11.57 -7.41
CA ALA A 447 -22.65 10.14 -7.55
C ALA A 447 -23.77 9.70 -6.61
N ALA A 448 -23.50 9.56 -5.30
CA ALA A 448 -24.35 8.90 -4.31
C ALA A 448 -25.88 9.13 -4.36
N GLY A 449 -26.34 10.28 -4.84
CA GLY A 449 -27.71 10.72 -4.74
C GLY A 449 -27.91 11.45 -3.42
N GLN A 450 -28.99 12.23 -3.31
CA GLN A 450 -29.24 13.08 -2.14
C GLN A 450 -29.31 12.24 -0.84
N ASP A 451 -29.91 11.04 -0.93
CA ASP A 451 -30.10 10.13 0.20
C ASP A 451 -29.28 8.82 0.08
N LEU A 452 -28.17 8.84 -0.66
CA LEU A 452 -27.36 7.64 -0.93
C LEU A 452 -28.15 6.51 -1.62
N GLU A 453 -29.29 6.81 -2.24
CA GLU A 453 -30.21 5.85 -2.88
C GLU A 453 -29.54 4.96 -3.94
N HIS A 454 -28.44 5.45 -4.51
CA HIS A 454 -27.71 4.76 -5.55
C HIS A 454 -26.34 4.23 -5.05
N ALA A 455 -26.08 4.26 -3.73
CA ALA A 455 -24.85 3.81 -3.01
C ALA A 455 -24.15 2.55 -3.59
N GLY A 456 -24.88 1.51 -3.96
CA GLY A 456 -24.33 0.26 -4.49
C GLY A 456 -23.79 0.36 -5.92
N GLN A 457 -24.22 1.37 -6.68
CA GLN A 457 -23.83 1.56 -8.08
C GLN A 457 -22.49 2.31 -8.25
N TRP A 458 -21.79 2.57 -7.15
CA TRP A 458 -20.53 3.34 -7.17
C TRP A 458 -19.29 2.50 -6.96
N LEU A 459 -18.23 2.98 -7.60
CA LEU A 459 -16.87 2.57 -7.35
C LEU A 459 -16.04 3.76 -6.89
N SER A 460 -15.58 3.75 -5.64
CA SER A 460 -14.55 4.70 -5.19
C SER A 460 -13.17 4.15 -5.54
N LEU A 461 -12.47 4.80 -6.47
CA LEU A 461 -11.08 4.49 -6.78
C LEU A 461 -10.15 5.36 -5.96
N GLN A 462 -9.52 4.78 -4.95
CA GLN A 462 -8.50 5.46 -4.15
C GLN A 462 -7.11 5.13 -4.69
N THR A 463 -6.30 6.18 -4.88
CA THR A 463 -4.92 6.02 -5.32
C THR A 463 -3.95 6.33 -4.18
N TYR A 464 -3.10 5.36 -3.83
CA TYR A 464 -2.06 5.51 -2.80
C TYR A 464 -0.64 5.41 -3.41
N TRP A 465 0.33 5.93 -2.65
CA TRP A 465 1.76 5.99 -2.97
C TRP A 465 2.55 4.89 -2.26
#